data_AF-A0A3B0W2P4-F1
#
_entry.id   AF-A0A3B0W2P4-F1
#
_cell.length_a   1.000
_cell.length_b   1.000
_cell.length_c   1.000
_cell.angle_alpha   90.00
_cell.angle_beta   90.00
_cell.angle_gamma   90.00
#
_symmetry.space_group_name_H-M   'P 1'
#
loop_
_entity.id
_entity.type
_entity.pdbx_description
1 polymer ?
#
loop_
_entity_poly.entity_id
_entity_poly.type
_entity_poly.pdbx_seq_one_letter_code
_entity_poly.pdbx_strand_id
1 'polypeptide(L)'
;MMMFHRFKKVVLFFGLLVSCAAFSGTVALNMSGLEDLGANARYEGWLVVNGSPVSTGVFSVDSLGDLSQTVFNVSDSDADDASVFILTIEPFPDLDPNPADSHLLAGDVIGGLADVSVGHPAAIGDDFTASSGGFALINPTGDKGSSFENGIWFVVPVPPPETVGLNLPTLPAGWVYEGWVVDNSLDQPISTGTFSDENGPDSDGAGAAAGLGPALLFPGQDFINPARDLSENHTAVISIEPVPDNSPAPFTLKPLLVPIVDNFGSQAMNNNAVATNPFGQVSVNGSGPGPGSVQSVPTLGFWGMLLLCLLAMAIVHSKFNTTKID
;
A
#
# COMPACT_ATOMS: atom_id res chain seq x y z
N MET A 1 1.47 -70.07 -46.09
CA MET A 1 0.59 -68.92 -46.31
C MET A 1 0.67 -68.03 -45.08
N MET A 2 1.58 -67.04 -45.10
CA MET A 2 1.71 -66.02 -44.05
C MET A 2 1.88 -64.69 -44.77
N MET A 3 0.90 -63.80 -44.64
CA MET A 3 0.85 -62.51 -45.31
C MET A 3 1.05 -61.42 -44.25
N PHE A 4 2.23 -60.79 -44.25
CA PHE A 4 2.56 -59.67 -43.37
C PHE A 4 1.81 -58.41 -43.82
N HIS A 5 0.92 -57.88 -42.99
CA HIS A 5 0.31 -56.57 -43.17
C HIS A 5 1.19 -55.49 -42.52
N ARG A 6 1.69 -54.55 -43.33
CA ARG A 6 2.42 -53.36 -42.85
C ARG A 6 1.45 -52.21 -42.57
N PHE A 7 1.24 -51.89 -41.30
CA PHE A 7 0.57 -50.65 -40.88
C PHE A 7 1.55 -49.48 -40.94
N LYS A 8 1.24 -48.44 -41.73
CA LYS A 8 1.95 -47.15 -41.69
C LYS A 8 1.38 -46.33 -40.53
N LYS A 9 2.19 -46.07 -39.50
CA LYS A 9 1.84 -45.11 -38.43
C LYS A 9 1.98 -43.69 -38.98
N VAL A 10 0.90 -42.94 -38.99
CA VAL A 10 0.91 -41.48 -39.18
C VAL A 10 1.10 -40.87 -37.79
N VAL A 11 2.21 -40.15 -37.59
CA VAL A 11 2.48 -39.39 -36.36
C VAL A 11 2.05 -37.96 -36.63
N LEU A 12 1.04 -37.50 -35.89
CA LEU A 12 0.57 -36.11 -35.93
C LEU A 12 1.34 -35.33 -34.85
N PHE A 13 2.22 -34.42 -35.27
CA PHE A 13 2.92 -33.51 -34.36
C PHE A 13 2.01 -32.32 -34.03
N PHE A 14 1.52 -32.26 -32.79
CA PHE A 14 0.93 -31.04 -32.23
C PHE A 14 2.08 -30.16 -31.75
N GLY A 15 2.41 -29.12 -32.52
CA GLY A 15 3.36 -28.10 -32.10
C GLY A 15 2.72 -27.22 -31.03
N LEU A 16 3.19 -27.32 -29.79
CA LEU A 16 2.88 -26.35 -28.74
C LEU A 16 3.62 -25.05 -29.08
N LEU A 17 2.89 -24.04 -29.58
CA LEU A 17 3.40 -22.68 -29.71
C LEU A 17 3.48 -22.07 -28.31
N VAL A 18 4.68 -22.05 -27.74
CA VAL A 18 4.98 -21.19 -26.60
C VAL A 18 5.20 -19.79 -27.17
N SER A 19 4.24 -18.88 -27.03
CA SER A 19 4.50 -17.47 -27.31
C SER A 19 5.43 -16.95 -26.22
N CYS A 20 6.64 -16.57 -26.59
CA CYS A 20 7.50 -15.77 -25.75
C CYS A 20 6.84 -14.39 -25.61
N ALA A 21 6.24 -14.07 -24.47
CA ALA A 21 5.86 -12.69 -24.19
C ALA A 21 7.16 -11.89 -24.09
N ALA A 22 7.39 -10.96 -25.01
CA ALA A 22 8.54 -10.07 -24.92
C ALA A 22 8.30 -9.12 -23.74
N PHE A 23 9.13 -9.21 -22.70
CA PHE A 23 9.22 -8.18 -21.65
C PHE A 23 10.01 -7.00 -22.22
N SER A 24 9.33 -6.11 -22.96
CA SER A 24 9.90 -4.83 -23.41
C SER A 24 9.33 -3.64 -22.64
N GLY A 25 8.26 -3.86 -21.88
CA GLY A 25 7.60 -2.86 -21.08
C GLY A 25 8.43 -2.49 -19.85
N THR A 26 8.31 -1.24 -19.41
CA THR A 26 9.05 -0.74 -18.25
C THR A 26 8.17 0.08 -17.32
N VAL A 27 8.44 -0.05 -16.02
CA VAL A 27 7.95 0.84 -14.97
C VAL A 27 9.16 1.55 -14.37
N ALA A 28 9.22 2.87 -14.51
CA ALA A 28 10.29 3.70 -13.96
C ALA A 28 9.75 4.57 -12.82
N LEU A 29 10.43 4.52 -11.68
CA LEU A 29 10.04 5.20 -10.44
C LEU A 29 10.88 6.47 -10.24
N ASN A 30 10.21 7.56 -9.92
CA ASN A 30 10.83 8.78 -9.40
C ASN A 30 10.05 9.21 -8.14
N MET A 31 10.52 8.74 -6.99
CA MET A 31 9.84 8.87 -5.70
C MET A 31 10.66 9.72 -4.73
N SER A 32 9.97 10.34 -3.78
CA SER A 32 10.56 11.11 -2.69
C SER A 32 9.81 10.82 -1.39
N GLY A 33 10.53 10.92 -0.26
CA GLY A 33 9.95 10.80 1.09
C GLY A 33 9.69 9.37 1.58
N LEU A 34 10.12 8.36 0.83
CA LEU A 34 10.10 6.96 1.28
C LEU A 34 11.20 6.73 2.32
N GLU A 35 10.90 5.97 3.36
CA GLU A 35 11.88 5.60 4.40
C GLU A 35 12.48 4.21 4.18
N ASP A 36 13.58 3.93 4.88
CA ASP A 36 14.16 2.59 4.99
C ASP A 36 13.26 1.70 5.88
N LEU A 37 12.59 0.72 5.25
CA LEU A 37 11.69 -0.23 5.91
C LEU A 37 12.43 -1.32 6.72
N GLY A 38 13.76 -1.34 6.66
CA GLY A 38 14.58 -2.32 7.36
C GLY A 38 14.58 -3.71 6.73
N ALA A 39 14.87 -4.72 7.56
CA ALA A 39 15.13 -6.08 7.06
C ALA A 39 13.86 -6.90 6.76
N ASN A 40 12.73 -6.57 7.40
CA ASN A 40 11.54 -7.41 7.44
C ASN A 40 10.39 -6.93 6.55
N ALA A 41 10.60 -5.85 5.78
CA ALA A 41 9.60 -5.31 4.86
C ALA A 41 10.26 -4.74 3.59
N ARG A 42 9.50 -4.68 2.49
CA ARG A 42 9.93 -4.14 1.19
C ARG A 42 8.82 -3.27 0.60
N TYR A 43 9.20 -2.38 -0.31
CA TYR A 43 8.22 -1.76 -1.19
C TYR A 43 7.96 -2.68 -2.37
N GLU A 44 6.69 -2.80 -2.76
CA GLU A 44 6.29 -3.49 -3.99
C GLU A 44 5.40 -2.59 -4.83
N GLY A 45 5.73 -2.48 -6.13
CA GLY A 45 4.91 -1.74 -7.08
C GLY A 45 3.93 -2.67 -7.79
N TRP A 46 2.72 -2.20 -8.04
CA TRP A 46 1.66 -2.96 -8.70
C TRP A 46 1.02 -2.13 -9.81
N LEU A 47 0.81 -2.75 -10.98
CA LEU A 47 -0.07 -2.21 -12.01
C LEU A 47 -1.45 -2.85 -11.87
N VAL A 48 -2.50 -2.04 -11.83
CA VAL A 48 -3.87 -2.54 -11.94
C VAL A 48 -4.19 -2.73 -13.41
N VAL A 49 -4.26 -3.98 -13.84
CA VAL A 49 -4.51 -4.39 -15.23
C VAL A 49 -5.86 -5.10 -15.29
N ASN A 50 -6.81 -4.54 -16.06
CA ASN A 50 -8.18 -5.09 -16.16
C ASN A 50 -8.86 -5.31 -14.79
N GLY A 51 -8.53 -4.48 -13.79
CA GLY A 51 -9.06 -4.56 -12.44
C GLY A 51 -8.32 -5.50 -11.47
N SER A 52 -7.24 -6.16 -11.92
CA SER A 52 -6.42 -7.05 -11.09
C SER A 52 -5.02 -6.46 -10.88
N PRO A 53 -4.44 -6.56 -9.67
CA PRO A 53 -3.07 -6.13 -9.43
C PRO A 53 -2.07 -7.10 -10.08
N VAL A 54 -1.03 -6.55 -10.69
CA VAL A 54 0.09 -7.27 -11.28
C VAL A 54 1.37 -6.66 -10.72
N SER A 55 2.18 -7.47 -10.02
CA SER A 55 3.44 -7.03 -9.45
C SER A 55 4.42 -6.54 -10.53
N THR A 56 5.09 -5.44 -10.23
CA THR A 56 6.20 -4.88 -11.02
C THR A 56 7.55 -5.27 -10.44
N GLY A 57 7.57 -5.86 -9.25
CA GLY A 57 8.77 -6.21 -8.49
C GLY A 57 8.95 -5.39 -7.21
N VAL A 58 9.91 -5.84 -6.41
CA VAL A 58 10.20 -5.30 -5.08
C VAL A 58 11.49 -4.49 -5.06
N PHE A 59 11.56 -3.51 -4.15
CA PHE A 59 12.79 -2.77 -3.85
C PHE A 59 12.88 -2.39 -2.37
N SER A 60 14.09 -2.00 -1.96
CA SER A 60 14.33 -1.36 -0.67
C SER A 60 14.74 0.10 -0.87
N VAL A 61 14.58 0.90 0.18
CA VAL A 61 15.12 2.25 0.28
C VAL A 61 16.16 2.23 1.39
N ASP A 62 17.29 2.90 1.20
CA ASP A 62 18.31 3.00 2.24
C ASP A 62 18.11 4.24 3.14
N SER A 63 18.97 4.39 4.15
CA SER A 63 18.90 5.51 5.10
C SER A 63 19.06 6.91 4.47
N LEU A 64 19.50 7.01 3.21
CA LEU A 64 19.61 8.27 2.48
C LEU A 64 18.38 8.56 1.60
N GLY A 65 17.42 7.64 1.56
CA GLY A 65 16.26 7.72 0.68
C GLY A 65 16.51 7.19 -0.72
N ASP A 66 17.64 6.50 -0.97
CA ASP A 66 17.97 5.97 -2.29
C ASP A 66 17.29 4.61 -2.52
N LEU A 67 16.56 4.50 -3.63
CA LEU A 67 15.91 3.25 -4.06
C LEU A 67 16.95 2.25 -4.60
N SER A 68 16.87 0.99 -4.17
CA SER A 68 17.76 -0.07 -4.66
C SER A 68 17.57 -0.38 -6.15
N GLN A 69 16.39 -0.05 -6.69
CA GLN A 69 16.05 -0.21 -8.09
C GLN A 69 14.96 0.81 -8.47
N THR A 70 15.16 1.49 -9.61
CA THR A 70 14.24 2.53 -10.10
C THR A 70 13.57 2.18 -11.42
N VAL A 71 13.98 1.08 -12.08
CA VAL A 71 13.39 0.62 -13.34
C VAL A 71 13.13 -0.87 -13.25
N PHE A 72 11.91 -1.25 -13.57
CA PHE A 72 11.42 -2.63 -13.56
C PHE A 72 10.93 -3.01 -14.94
N ASN A 73 11.20 -4.24 -15.37
CA ASN A 73 10.67 -4.76 -16.61
C ASN A 73 9.30 -5.40 -16.33
N VAL A 74 8.33 -5.13 -17.19
CA VAL A 74 6.98 -5.71 -17.17
C VAL A 74 6.62 -6.22 -18.57
N SER A 75 5.50 -6.92 -18.72
CA SER A 75 5.03 -7.27 -20.05
C SER A 75 4.50 -6.01 -20.77
N ASP A 76 4.63 -5.97 -22.10
CA ASP A 76 4.10 -4.85 -22.89
C ASP A 76 2.58 -4.69 -22.68
N SER A 77 1.85 -5.82 -22.61
CA SER A 77 0.41 -5.81 -22.38
C SER A 77 0.02 -5.26 -21.01
N ASP A 78 0.75 -5.61 -19.94
CA ASP A 78 0.44 -5.09 -18.61
C ASP A 78 0.70 -3.58 -18.55
N ALA A 79 1.77 -3.11 -19.19
CA ALA A 79 2.08 -1.69 -19.26
C ALA A 79 1.04 -0.91 -20.11
N ASP A 80 0.60 -1.47 -21.24
CA ASP A 80 -0.36 -0.81 -22.15
C ASP A 80 -1.80 -0.81 -21.56
N ASP A 81 -2.18 -1.82 -20.77
CA ASP A 81 -3.51 -1.98 -20.19
C ASP A 81 -3.61 -1.49 -18.72
N ALA A 82 -2.52 -0.98 -18.14
CA ALA A 82 -2.50 -0.49 -16.76
C ALA A 82 -3.39 0.76 -16.59
N SER A 83 -4.30 0.72 -15.61
CA SER A 83 -5.15 1.86 -15.26
C SER A 83 -4.66 2.63 -14.02
N VAL A 84 -3.98 1.97 -13.10
CA VAL A 84 -3.51 2.54 -11.83
C VAL A 84 -2.15 1.93 -11.48
N PHE A 85 -1.26 2.73 -10.90
CA PHE A 85 -0.10 2.23 -10.18
C PHE A 85 -0.34 2.33 -8.68
N ILE A 86 0.03 1.28 -7.93
CA ILE A 86 -0.05 1.23 -6.46
C ILE A 86 1.33 0.85 -5.92
N LEU A 87 1.77 1.50 -4.85
CA LEU A 87 2.95 1.14 -4.07
C LEU A 87 2.48 0.66 -2.69
N THR A 88 2.86 -0.55 -2.32
CA THR A 88 2.55 -1.13 -1.00
C THR A 88 3.82 -1.33 -0.16
N ILE A 89 3.61 -1.48 1.14
CA ILE A 89 4.60 -1.99 2.09
C ILE A 89 4.28 -3.47 2.31
N GLU A 90 5.19 -4.36 1.91
CA GLU A 90 5.02 -5.81 1.95
C GLU A 90 5.94 -6.45 2.99
N PRO A 91 5.54 -7.57 3.63
CA PRO A 91 6.44 -8.34 4.49
C PRO A 91 7.62 -8.91 3.68
N PHE A 92 8.74 -9.18 4.36
CA PHE A 92 9.90 -9.80 3.73
C PHE A 92 10.51 -10.89 4.62
N PRO A 93 10.50 -12.18 4.22
CA PRO A 93 9.99 -12.70 2.94
C PRO A 93 8.47 -12.69 2.83
N ASP A 94 7.95 -12.37 1.65
CA ASP A 94 6.53 -12.46 1.33
C ASP A 94 6.17 -13.83 0.72
N LEU A 95 5.01 -14.36 1.12
CA LEU A 95 4.43 -15.61 0.61
C LEU A 95 3.04 -15.40 -0.01
N ASP A 96 2.42 -14.23 0.17
CA ASP A 96 1.16 -13.88 -0.47
C ASP A 96 1.46 -13.25 -1.83
N PRO A 97 0.85 -13.73 -2.93
CA PRO A 97 1.04 -13.09 -4.24
C PRO A 97 0.15 -11.84 -4.44
N ASN A 98 -0.73 -11.50 -3.50
CA ASN A 98 -1.56 -10.31 -3.57
C ASN A 98 -0.92 -9.15 -2.79
N PRO A 99 -1.25 -7.88 -3.14
CA PRO A 99 -0.79 -6.75 -2.34
C PRO A 99 -1.27 -6.85 -0.88
N ALA A 100 -0.41 -6.51 0.08
CA ALA A 100 -0.82 -6.25 1.46
C ALA A 100 -1.78 -5.06 1.54
N ASP A 101 -2.54 -4.98 2.62
CA ASP A 101 -3.49 -3.88 2.84
C ASP A 101 -2.80 -2.49 2.98
N SER A 102 -1.51 -2.46 3.30
CA SER A 102 -0.69 -1.25 3.50
C SER A 102 -0.31 -0.55 2.18
N HIS A 103 -1.32 -0.05 1.47
CA HIS A 103 -1.14 0.77 0.28
C HIS A 103 -0.68 2.19 0.65
N LEU A 104 0.54 2.56 0.27
CA LEU A 104 1.15 3.83 0.64
C LEU A 104 0.95 4.92 -0.42
N LEU A 105 1.28 4.64 -1.68
CA LEU A 105 1.14 5.60 -2.79
C LEU A 105 0.30 4.99 -3.90
N ALA A 106 -0.51 5.80 -4.56
CA ALA A 106 -1.16 5.38 -5.79
C ALA A 106 -1.43 6.57 -6.72
N GLY A 107 -1.67 6.27 -7.98
CA GLY A 107 -2.02 7.25 -9.02
C GLY A 107 -2.58 6.58 -10.27
N ASP A 108 -3.53 7.24 -10.92
CA ASP A 108 -4.07 6.82 -12.21
C ASP A 108 -2.99 6.89 -13.30
N VAL A 109 -2.89 5.83 -14.12
CA VAL A 109 -1.98 5.81 -15.27
C VAL A 109 -2.67 6.46 -16.46
N ILE A 110 -2.21 7.65 -16.83
CA ILE A 110 -2.75 8.44 -17.94
C ILE A 110 -1.61 8.80 -18.88
N GLY A 111 -1.68 8.27 -20.11
CA GLY A 111 -0.64 8.52 -21.12
C GLY A 111 0.74 7.98 -20.73
N GLY A 112 0.78 6.88 -19.97
CA GLY A 112 2.02 6.25 -19.50
C GLY A 112 2.68 6.98 -18.32
N LEU A 113 1.97 7.87 -17.63
CA LEU A 113 2.43 8.53 -16.42
C LEU A 113 1.38 8.40 -15.31
N ALA A 114 1.84 8.25 -14.08
CA ALA A 114 1.02 8.35 -12.87
C ALA A 114 1.72 9.26 -11.87
N ASP A 115 1.07 10.36 -11.49
CA ASP A 115 1.49 11.16 -10.33
C ASP A 115 0.93 10.46 -9.08
N VAL A 116 1.82 10.02 -8.19
CA VAL A 116 1.45 9.15 -7.06
C VAL A 116 1.50 9.90 -5.74
N SER A 117 0.53 9.62 -4.88
CA SER A 117 0.42 10.25 -3.55
C SER A 117 -0.33 9.35 -2.57
N VAL A 118 -0.20 9.66 -1.28
CA VAL A 118 -0.98 9.01 -0.20
C VAL A 118 -2.48 9.29 -0.30
N GLY A 119 -2.85 10.47 -0.85
CA GLY A 119 -4.23 10.93 -0.95
C GLY A 119 -5.04 10.26 -2.07
N HIS A 120 -4.42 9.41 -2.88
CA HIS A 120 -5.14 8.70 -3.93
C HIS A 120 -6.09 7.64 -3.34
N PRO A 121 -7.32 7.45 -3.85
CA PRO A 121 -8.28 6.49 -3.27
C PRO A 121 -7.86 5.02 -3.28
N ALA A 122 -6.87 4.65 -4.11
CA ALA A 122 -6.27 3.32 -4.11
C ALA A 122 -5.05 3.19 -3.16
N ALA A 123 -4.66 4.28 -2.49
CA ALA A 123 -3.68 4.32 -1.41
C ALA A 123 -4.43 4.50 -0.07
N ILE A 124 -3.96 5.40 0.79
CA ILE A 124 -4.63 5.72 2.05
C ILE A 124 -5.94 6.50 1.81
N GLY A 125 -5.97 7.34 0.77
CA GLY A 125 -7.16 8.09 0.37
C GLY A 125 -7.36 9.43 1.07
N ASP A 126 -6.38 9.88 1.86
CA ASP A 126 -6.33 11.20 2.48
C ASP A 126 -4.88 11.73 2.46
N ASP A 127 -4.71 13.05 2.32
CA ASP A 127 -3.39 13.71 2.37
C ASP A 127 -3.06 14.30 3.74
N PHE A 128 -3.97 14.15 4.71
CA PHE A 128 -3.89 14.59 6.10
C PHE A 128 -3.64 16.08 6.28
N THR A 129 -3.77 16.91 5.25
CA THR A 129 -3.57 18.36 5.36
C THR A 129 -4.68 19.05 6.14
N ALA A 130 -5.84 18.40 6.27
CA ALA A 130 -6.96 18.84 7.10
C ALA A 130 -6.92 18.29 8.54
N SER A 131 -6.01 17.36 8.85
CA SER A 131 -5.86 16.80 10.19
C SER A 131 -5.48 17.88 11.19
N SER A 132 -6.08 17.81 12.37
CA SER A 132 -5.81 18.75 13.46
C SER A 132 -5.87 18.02 14.79
N GLY A 133 -5.20 18.58 15.80
CA GLY A 133 -5.21 17.97 17.11
C GLY A 133 -4.64 18.85 18.19
N GLY A 134 -4.85 18.43 19.43
CA GLY A 134 -4.25 18.98 20.63
C GLY A 134 -4.17 17.91 21.72
N PHE A 135 -3.33 18.18 22.71
CA PHE A 135 -3.17 17.34 23.88
C PHE A 135 -3.13 18.18 25.15
N ALA A 136 -3.24 17.52 26.30
CA ALA A 136 -3.00 18.10 27.60
C ALA A 136 -1.97 17.25 28.36
N LEU A 137 -1.11 17.91 29.14
CA LEU A 137 -0.30 17.22 30.14
C LEU A 137 -1.15 16.98 31.39
N ILE A 138 -1.57 15.74 31.58
CA ILE A 138 -2.38 15.27 32.73
C ILE A 138 -2.00 13.82 33.04
N ASN A 139 -2.26 13.37 34.26
CA ASN A 139 -1.89 12.04 34.76
C ASN A 139 -3.06 11.33 35.50
N PRO A 140 -4.19 11.07 34.84
CA PRO A 140 -5.42 10.53 35.46
C PRO A 140 -5.22 9.26 36.30
N THR A 141 -4.22 8.42 35.98
CA THR A 141 -3.93 7.20 36.74
C THR A 141 -3.07 7.43 37.98
N GLY A 142 -2.61 8.66 38.19
CA GLY A 142 -1.72 9.04 39.28
C GLY A 142 -2.38 9.13 40.65
N ASP A 143 -1.53 9.14 41.68
CA ASP A 143 -1.94 9.33 43.06
C ASP A 143 -1.94 10.82 43.45
N LYS A 144 -2.37 11.10 44.68
CA LYS A 144 -2.36 12.47 45.18
C LYS A 144 -0.91 12.95 45.38
N GLY A 145 -0.40 13.68 44.40
CA GLY A 145 0.94 14.26 44.43
C GLY A 145 1.78 13.97 43.19
N SER A 146 1.32 13.11 42.28
CA SER A 146 1.96 12.94 40.98
C SER A 146 1.78 14.21 40.12
N SER A 147 2.82 14.55 39.35
CA SER A 147 2.85 15.78 38.55
C SER A 147 2.05 15.57 37.26
N PHE A 148 1.23 16.55 36.86
CA PHE A 148 0.44 16.45 35.62
C PHE A 148 1.33 16.31 34.38
N GLU A 149 2.58 16.79 34.46
CA GLU A 149 3.63 16.61 33.46
C GLU A 149 4.06 15.15 33.28
N ASN A 150 3.60 14.23 34.14
CA ASN A 150 3.86 12.80 34.05
C ASN A 150 2.84 12.04 33.21
N GLY A 151 2.17 12.69 32.28
CA GLY A 151 1.29 12.04 31.31
C GLY A 151 0.90 12.98 30.18
N ILE A 152 0.52 12.41 29.05
CA ILE A 152 0.07 13.13 27.86
C ILE A 152 -1.18 12.46 27.35
N TRP A 153 -2.23 13.25 27.14
CA TRP A 153 -3.51 12.76 26.64
C TRP A 153 -4.02 13.67 25.53
N PHE A 154 -4.45 13.08 24.42
CA PHE A 154 -4.89 13.80 23.23
C PHE A 154 -6.34 14.28 23.39
N VAL A 155 -6.54 15.18 24.35
CA VAL A 155 -7.82 15.71 24.80
C VAL A 155 -7.80 17.24 24.92
N VAL A 156 -8.99 17.83 24.97
CA VAL A 156 -9.18 19.21 25.42
C VAL A 156 -9.69 19.21 26.87
N PRO A 157 -8.93 19.77 27.83
CA PRO A 157 -9.36 19.89 29.22
C PRO A 157 -10.17 21.17 29.40
N VAL A 158 -11.49 21.09 29.24
CA VAL A 158 -12.44 22.03 29.87
C VAL A 158 -12.79 21.47 31.26
N PRO A 159 -13.41 22.22 32.21
CA PRO A 159 -13.77 21.61 33.50
C PRO A 159 -14.43 20.25 33.23
N PRO A 160 -13.99 19.14 33.86
CA PRO A 160 -14.36 17.80 33.43
C PRO A 160 -15.86 17.65 33.15
N PRO A 161 -16.25 16.87 32.13
CA PRO A 161 -15.43 15.86 31.46
C PRO A 161 -14.53 16.41 30.34
N GLU A 162 -13.39 15.73 30.13
CA GLU A 162 -12.51 15.88 28.98
C GLU A 162 -13.24 15.50 27.68
N THR A 163 -12.86 16.14 26.58
CA THR A 163 -13.36 15.81 25.23
C THR A 163 -12.20 15.44 24.32
N VAL A 164 -12.49 14.71 23.24
CA VAL A 164 -11.52 14.38 22.19
C VAL A 164 -10.73 15.61 21.74
N GLY A 165 -9.41 15.46 21.63
CA GLY A 165 -8.49 16.50 21.20
C GLY A 165 -8.01 16.35 19.77
N LEU A 166 -8.30 15.22 19.12
CA LEU A 166 -7.92 14.92 17.75
C LEU A 166 -9.11 15.09 16.80
N ASN A 167 -8.80 15.34 15.54
CA ASN A 167 -9.73 15.28 14.42
C ASN A 167 -8.95 14.72 13.23
N LEU A 168 -9.07 13.42 13.04
CA LEU A 168 -8.32 12.60 12.08
C LEU A 168 -9.28 11.84 11.15
N PRO A 169 -8.91 11.62 9.87
CA PRO A 169 -9.71 10.78 8.98
C PRO A 169 -9.70 9.31 9.42
N THR A 170 -10.69 8.54 8.97
CA THR A 170 -10.68 7.08 9.18
C THR A 170 -9.64 6.44 8.27
N LEU A 171 -8.76 5.63 8.85
CA LEU A 171 -7.74 4.89 8.09
C LEU A 171 -8.33 3.64 7.44
N PRO A 172 -7.88 3.26 6.22
CA PRO A 172 -8.18 1.97 5.64
C PRO A 172 -7.44 0.84 6.38
N ALA A 173 -7.75 -0.41 6.01
CA ALA A 173 -6.99 -1.57 6.49
C ALA A 173 -5.50 -1.43 6.18
N GLY A 174 -4.64 -2.08 6.98
CA GLY A 174 -3.19 -2.00 6.83
C GLY A 174 -2.55 -0.78 7.50
N TRP A 175 -3.34 0.08 8.16
CA TRP A 175 -2.86 1.29 8.81
C TRP A 175 -3.48 1.48 10.20
N VAL A 176 -2.72 2.12 11.10
CA VAL A 176 -3.19 2.51 12.44
C VAL A 176 -2.55 3.84 12.84
N TYR A 177 -3.19 4.62 13.72
CA TYR A 177 -2.53 5.77 14.32
C TYR A 177 -1.67 5.34 15.51
N GLU A 178 -0.58 6.06 15.74
CA GLU A 178 0.23 5.91 16.95
C GLU A 178 0.59 7.27 17.53
N GLY A 179 0.42 7.40 18.84
CA GLY A 179 0.87 8.57 19.57
C GLY A 179 2.30 8.38 20.07
N TRP A 180 3.07 9.45 20.10
CA TRP A 180 4.46 9.41 20.56
C TRP A 180 4.84 10.63 21.38
N VAL A 181 5.74 10.38 22.31
CA VAL A 181 6.59 11.38 22.96
C VAL A 181 8.02 11.11 22.51
N VAL A 182 8.65 12.08 21.86
CA VAL A 182 10.06 12.02 21.46
C VAL A 182 10.90 12.82 22.46
N ASP A 183 11.82 12.15 23.15
CA ASP A 183 12.83 12.80 23.98
C ASP A 183 13.93 13.37 23.08
N ASN A 184 13.91 14.69 22.87
CA ASN A 184 14.82 15.38 21.95
C ASN A 184 16.27 15.40 22.48
N SER A 185 16.49 15.11 23.76
CA SER A 185 17.85 15.07 24.34
C SER A 185 18.55 13.73 24.10
N LEU A 186 17.76 12.66 23.93
CA LEU A 186 18.23 11.30 23.69
C LEU A 186 17.95 10.78 22.28
N ASP A 187 17.20 11.56 21.47
CA ASP A 187 16.67 11.15 20.17
C ASP A 187 15.89 9.82 20.27
N GLN A 188 15.11 9.70 21.35
CA GLN A 188 14.40 8.47 21.70
C GLN A 188 12.89 8.66 21.56
N PRO A 189 12.23 8.05 20.56
CA PRO A 189 10.79 7.98 20.51
C PRO A 189 10.26 7.02 21.56
N ILE A 190 9.15 7.39 22.19
CA ILE A 190 8.42 6.60 23.17
C ILE A 190 6.97 6.57 22.72
N SER A 191 6.50 5.39 22.31
CA SER A 191 5.11 5.17 21.97
C SER A 191 4.20 5.45 23.17
N THR A 192 3.05 6.06 22.92
CA THR A 192 1.92 6.12 23.86
C THR A 192 0.87 5.04 23.58
N GLY A 193 1.15 4.14 22.64
CA GLY A 193 0.21 3.14 22.14
C GLY A 193 -0.46 3.52 20.82
N THR A 194 -1.06 2.53 20.18
CA THR A 194 -1.77 2.65 18.90
C THR A 194 -3.26 2.81 19.08
N PHE A 195 -3.92 3.56 18.22
CA PHE A 195 -5.37 3.75 18.25
C PHE A 195 -5.97 3.83 16.84
N SER A 196 -7.26 3.51 16.74
CA SER A 196 -8.05 3.61 15.50
C SER A 196 -9.29 4.50 15.64
N ASP A 197 -9.60 4.91 16.87
CA ASP A 197 -10.70 5.81 17.21
C ASP A 197 -10.16 6.87 18.16
N GLU A 198 -10.26 8.13 17.75
CA GLU A 198 -9.90 9.30 18.56
C GLU A 198 -10.74 9.43 19.84
N ASN A 199 -11.88 8.74 19.94
CA ASN A 199 -12.72 8.65 21.14
C ASN A 199 -12.53 7.33 21.91
N GLY A 200 -11.51 6.54 21.57
CA GLY A 200 -11.15 5.31 22.25
C GLY A 200 -9.80 5.41 22.95
N PRO A 201 -9.50 4.53 23.92
CA PRO A 201 -8.16 4.44 24.49
C PRO A 201 -7.16 3.89 23.48
N ASP A 202 -5.87 4.13 23.72
CA ASP A 202 -4.79 3.41 23.06
C ASP A 202 -4.87 1.89 23.33
N SER A 203 -4.23 1.11 22.47
CA SER A 203 -4.27 -0.36 22.49
C SER A 203 -3.67 -0.97 23.74
N ASP A 204 -2.78 -0.26 24.43
CA ASP A 204 -2.20 -0.60 25.73
C ASP A 204 -2.77 0.24 26.89
N GLY A 205 -3.84 1.00 26.65
CA GLY A 205 -4.55 1.80 27.64
C GLY A 205 -3.73 3.01 28.08
N ALA A 206 -3.57 3.21 29.39
CA ALA A 206 -2.72 4.30 29.91
C ALA A 206 -1.23 3.97 29.90
N GLY A 207 -0.83 2.88 29.23
CA GLY A 207 0.54 2.42 29.11
C GLY A 207 1.13 1.71 30.33
N ALA A 208 2.29 1.07 30.12
CA ALA A 208 2.96 0.23 31.12
C ALA A 208 3.50 1.00 32.34
N ALA A 209 3.71 2.31 32.21
CA ALA A 209 4.22 3.18 33.28
C ALA A 209 3.10 3.88 34.07
N ALA A 210 1.83 3.55 33.79
CA ALA A 210 0.67 4.11 34.48
C ALA A 210 0.68 3.86 36.00
N GLY A 211 -0.07 4.67 36.72
CA GLY A 211 -0.40 4.48 38.12
C GLY A 211 -1.56 3.50 38.32
N LEU A 212 -2.17 3.54 39.52
CA LEU A 212 -3.26 2.63 39.91
C LEU A 212 -4.65 3.27 39.80
N GLY A 213 -4.72 4.55 39.45
CA GLY A 213 -5.96 5.30 39.24
C GLY A 213 -6.66 4.91 37.93
N PRO A 214 -7.91 5.37 37.74
CA PRO A 214 -8.63 5.15 36.49
C PRO A 214 -7.99 5.94 35.34
N ALA A 215 -7.87 5.30 34.18
CA ALA A 215 -7.46 5.93 32.93
C ALA A 215 -8.60 6.69 32.25
N LEU A 216 -8.27 7.61 31.34
CA LEU A 216 -9.26 8.16 30.40
C LEU A 216 -9.55 7.16 29.28
N LEU A 217 -10.68 7.34 28.60
CA LEU A 217 -11.08 6.55 27.43
C LEU A 217 -10.80 7.32 26.13
N PHE A 218 -9.60 7.89 26.04
CA PHE A 218 -9.09 8.63 24.89
C PHE A 218 -7.64 8.22 24.63
N PRO A 219 -7.05 8.51 23.46
CA PRO A 219 -5.63 8.27 23.25
C PRO A 219 -4.80 9.09 24.25
N GLY A 220 -3.80 8.46 24.85
CA GLY A 220 -2.92 9.04 25.86
C GLY A 220 -2.37 8.01 26.83
N GLN A 221 -1.25 8.39 27.46
CA GLN A 221 -0.49 7.54 28.36
C GLN A 221 0.08 8.33 29.54
N ASP A 222 0.16 7.63 30.68
CA ASP A 222 0.83 8.10 31.89
C ASP A 222 2.23 7.49 32.04
N PHE A 223 3.18 8.33 32.50
CA PHE A 223 4.58 8.00 32.76
C PHE A 223 4.92 8.21 34.23
N ILE A 224 4.35 7.39 35.12
CA ILE A 224 4.41 7.56 36.58
C ILE A 224 5.48 6.68 37.22
N ASN A 225 5.69 5.47 36.70
CA ASN A 225 6.64 4.51 37.28
C ASN A 225 7.58 3.92 36.21
N PRO A 226 8.80 4.45 36.04
CA PRO A 226 9.34 5.64 36.71
C PRO A 226 8.68 6.93 36.21
N ALA A 227 8.67 7.97 37.07
CA ALA A 227 8.11 9.27 36.73
C ALA A 227 8.94 9.95 35.63
N ARG A 228 8.28 10.46 34.60
CA ARG A 228 8.91 11.24 33.52
C ARG A 228 8.29 12.62 33.45
N ASP A 229 9.12 13.66 33.50
CA ASP A 229 8.68 15.04 33.26
C ASP A 229 8.67 15.31 31.76
N LEU A 230 7.48 15.51 31.19
CA LEU A 230 7.29 15.79 29.76
C LEU A 230 7.42 17.27 29.40
N SER A 231 7.51 18.16 30.39
CA SER A 231 7.44 19.61 30.16
C SER A 231 8.68 20.22 29.49
N GLU A 232 9.79 19.49 29.46
CA GLU A 232 11.05 19.97 28.89
C GLU A 232 11.61 18.97 27.89
N ASN A 233 12.14 19.46 26.76
CA ASN A 233 12.87 18.67 25.76
C ASN A 233 12.10 17.50 25.14
N HIS A 234 10.77 17.53 25.13
CA HIS A 234 9.96 16.51 24.46
C HIS A 234 9.18 17.09 23.27
N THR A 235 8.85 16.24 22.30
CA THR A 235 7.97 16.54 21.16
C THR A 235 6.82 15.55 21.16
N ALA A 236 5.59 16.03 21.09
CA ALA A 236 4.42 15.19 20.88
C ALA A 236 4.24 14.95 19.37
N VAL A 237 3.97 13.71 18.96
CA VAL A 237 3.78 13.32 17.56
C VAL A 237 2.58 12.38 17.44
N ILE A 238 1.79 12.55 16.38
CA ILE A 238 0.88 11.51 15.88
C ILE A 238 1.44 11.05 14.54
N SER A 239 1.65 9.74 14.40
CA SER A 239 2.02 9.10 13.14
C SER A 239 0.93 8.16 12.65
N ILE A 240 1.08 7.72 11.40
CA ILE A 240 0.29 6.67 10.76
C ILE A 240 1.24 5.52 10.46
N GLU A 241 1.04 4.40 11.13
CA GLU A 241 1.93 3.25 11.12
C GLU A 241 1.37 2.14 10.22
N PRO A 242 2.21 1.44 9.44
CA PRO A 242 1.78 0.26 8.71
C PRO A 242 1.43 -0.86 9.70
N VAL A 243 0.50 -1.74 9.29
CA VAL A 243 0.13 -2.93 10.06
C VAL A 243 0.39 -4.17 9.19
N PRO A 244 1.33 -5.06 9.57
CA PRO A 244 2.14 -5.02 10.80
C PRO A 244 3.21 -3.93 10.78
N ASP A 245 3.49 -3.39 11.96
CA ASP A 245 4.57 -2.43 12.17
C ASP A 245 5.94 -3.11 11.96
N ASN A 246 6.83 -2.39 11.27
CA ASN A 246 8.17 -2.82 10.91
C ASN A 246 9.28 -2.01 11.58
N SER A 247 8.96 -1.01 12.42
CA SER A 247 9.92 -0.08 13.01
C SER A 247 9.59 0.28 14.48
N PRO A 248 10.58 0.33 15.39
CA PRO A 248 10.37 0.86 16.74
C PRO A 248 10.30 2.40 16.81
N ALA A 249 10.47 3.09 15.67
CA ALA A 249 10.44 4.55 15.55
C ALA A 249 9.26 4.98 14.66
N PRO A 250 8.68 6.18 14.88
CA PRO A 250 7.49 6.60 14.15
C PRO A 250 7.73 6.65 12.64
N PHE A 251 6.84 6.01 11.88
CA PHE A 251 6.84 6.00 10.42
C PHE A 251 6.82 7.41 9.83
N THR A 252 7.19 7.54 8.56
CA THR A 252 7.42 8.82 7.89
C THR A 252 6.17 9.68 7.90
N LEU A 253 4.97 9.08 7.80
CA LEU A 253 3.68 9.75 7.84
C LEU A 253 3.39 10.30 9.25
N LYS A 254 3.79 11.55 9.50
CA LYS A 254 3.64 12.25 10.78
C LYS A 254 2.80 13.52 10.60
N PRO A 255 1.47 13.39 10.46
CA PRO A 255 0.60 14.51 10.14
C PRO A 255 0.55 15.56 11.25
N LEU A 256 0.79 15.21 12.52
CA LEU A 256 0.77 16.16 13.63
C LEU A 256 2.04 16.05 14.48
N LEU A 257 2.70 17.18 14.74
CA LEU A 257 3.76 17.25 15.74
C LEU A 257 3.93 18.65 16.33
N VAL A 258 4.40 18.72 17.57
CA VAL A 258 4.78 19.99 18.20
C VAL A 258 5.73 19.77 19.38
N PRO A 259 6.77 20.62 19.58
CA PRO A 259 7.51 20.63 20.83
C PRO A 259 6.57 20.90 22.00
N ILE A 260 6.69 20.14 23.08
CA ILE A 260 5.88 20.33 24.29
C ILE A 260 6.37 21.58 25.00
N VAL A 261 5.47 22.55 25.23
CA VAL A 261 5.79 23.85 25.84
C VAL A 261 4.73 24.36 26.82
N ASP A 262 3.50 23.85 26.75
CA ASP A 262 2.40 24.27 27.62
C ASP A 262 2.18 23.27 28.76
N ASN A 263 2.43 23.74 29.97
CA ASN A 263 2.25 22.96 31.20
C ASN A 263 0.89 23.25 31.87
N PHE A 264 -0.04 23.96 31.23
CA PHE A 264 -1.33 24.21 31.87
C PHE A 264 -2.47 24.39 30.86
N GLY A 265 -3.11 23.29 30.49
CA GLY A 265 -4.29 23.27 29.62
C GLY A 265 -4.10 22.38 28.40
N SER A 266 -4.78 22.72 27.30
CA SER A 266 -4.56 22.06 26.01
C SER A 266 -3.54 22.82 25.19
N GLN A 267 -2.57 22.08 24.65
CA GLN A 267 -1.66 22.54 23.62
C GLN A 267 -2.12 22.05 22.25
N ALA A 268 -2.25 22.96 21.28
CA ALA A 268 -2.51 22.59 19.88
C ALA A 268 -1.25 22.01 19.21
N MET A 269 -1.44 21.01 18.35
CA MET A 269 -0.40 20.42 17.51
C MET A 269 -0.34 21.11 16.15
N ASN A 270 0.83 21.15 15.53
CA ASN A 270 0.99 21.68 14.17
C ASN A 270 0.76 20.56 13.14
N ASN A 271 0.04 20.89 12.07
CA ASN A 271 -0.02 20.00 10.92
C ASN A 271 1.32 19.98 10.18
N ASN A 272 1.78 18.79 9.83
CA ASN A 272 3.07 18.50 9.22
C ASN A 272 2.95 17.54 8.01
N ALA A 273 1.74 17.28 7.53
CA ALA A 273 1.48 16.30 6.48
C ALA A 273 2.18 16.64 5.16
N VAL A 274 2.16 17.92 4.75
CA VAL A 274 2.84 18.38 3.51
C VAL A 274 4.35 18.10 3.55
N ALA A 275 4.98 18.14 4.72
CA ALA A 275 6.41 17.94 4.87
C ALA A 275 6.81 16.46 4.91
N THR A 276 5.87 15.57 5.22
CA THR A 276 6.14 14.15 5.51
C THR A 276 5.55 13.17 4.52
N ASN A 277 4.47 13.55 3.83
CA ASN A 277 3.85 12.66 2.86
C ASN A 277 4.83 12.34 1.72
N PRO A 278 5.09 11.05 1.44
CA PRO A 278 5.80 10.66 0.24
C PRO A 278 4.96 10.95 -1.00
N PHE A 279 5.65 11.16 -2.11
CA PHE A 279 5.04 11.43 -3.41
C PHE A 279 6.02 11.06 -4.52
N GLY A 280 5.54 11.05 -5.76
CA GLY A 280 6.41 10.86 -6.90
C GLY A 280 5.67 10.84 -8.22
N GLN A 281 6.41 10.47 -9.26
CA GLN A 281 5.87 10.17 -10.58
C GLN A 281 6.39 8.81 -11.04
N VAL A 282 5.48 8.02 -11.60
CA VAL A 282 5.78 6.72 -12.21
C VAL A 282 5.57 6.83 -13.71
N SER A 283 6.54 6.38 -14.49
CA SER A 283 6.40 6.22 -15.93
C SER A 283 6.19 4.75 -16.26
N VAL A 284 5.09 4.46 -16.95
CA VAL A 284 4.70 3.14 -17.43
C VAL A 284 4.77 3.15 -18.96
N ASN A 285 5.75 2.46 -19.53
CA ASN A 285 5.97 2.43 -20.97
C ASN A 285 5.79 1.01 -21.47
N GLY A 286 4.73 0.77 -22.24
CA GLY A 286 4.59 -0.44 -23.05
C GLY A 286 5.06 -0.21 -24.49
N SER A 287 4.70 -1.13 -25.38
CA SER A 287 4.97 -1.00 -26.82
C SER A 287 4.02 -0.03 -27.53
N GLY A 288 3.04 0.52 -26.79
CA GLY A 288 1.85 1.16 -27.32
C GLY A 288 0.84 0.09 -27.78
N PRO A 289 -0.43 0.46 -28.02
CA PRO A 289 -1.40 -0.48 -28.58
C PRO A 289 -0.80 -1.01 -29.88
N GLY A 290 -0.38 -2.28 -29.86
CA GLY A 290 0.28 -2.89 -31.01
C GLY A 290 -0.56 -2.62 -32.27
N PRO A 291 0.04 -2.52 -33.46
CA PRO A 291 -0.70 -2.39 -34.71
C PRO A 291 -1.54 -3.67 -34.92
N GLY A 292 -2.73 -3.74 -34.31
CA GLY A 292 -3.52 -4.97 -34.22
C GLY A 292 -4.70 -4.97 -33.24
N SER A 293 -4.81 -4.05 -32.27
CA SER A 293 -5.94 -4.05 -31.31
C SER A 293 -7.16 -3.23 -31.74
N VAL A 294 -7.23 -2.78 -33.00
CA VAL A 294 -8.53 -2.56 -33.63
C VAL A 294 -9.07 -3.95 -33.98
N GLN A 295 -9.86 -4.54 -33.08
CA GLN A 295 -10.75 -5.67 -33.41
C GLN A 295 -11.78 -5.19 -34.44
N SER A 296 -11.34 -4.96 -35.68
CA SER A 296 -12.24 -5.01 -36.82
C SER A 296 -12.73 -6.45 -36.87
N VAL A 297 -13.98 -6.67 -36.46
CA VAL A 297 -14.68 -7.92 -36.70
C VAL A 297 -14.46 -8.24 -38.18
N PRO A 298 -13.77 -9.32 -38.55
CA PRO A 298 -13.58 -9.65 -39.94
C PRO A 298 -14.97 -10.01 -40.44
N THR A 299 -15.63 -9.07 -41.11
CA THR A 299 -16.69 -9.42 -42.02
C THR A 299 -16.02 -10.32 -43.05
N LEU A 300 -16.21 -11.63 -42.91
CA LEU A 300 -15.92 -12.58 -43.96
C LEU A 300 -16.69 -12.07 -45.17
N GLY A 301 -15.98 -11.36 -46.06
CA GLY A 301 -16.54 -10.89 -47.30
C GLY A 301 -17.21 -12.09 -47.97
N PHE A 302 -18.34 -11.85 -48.62
CA PHE A 302 -19.23 -12.85 -49.22
C PHE A 302 -18.53 -14.00 -49.99
N TRP A 303 -17.31 -13.75 -50.47
CA TRP A 303 -16.43 -14.72 -51.13
C TRP A 303 -15.71 -15.72 -50.20
N GLY A 304 -15.39 -15.34 -48.95
CA GLY A 304 -14.74 -16.21 -47.96
C GLY A 304 -15.67 -17.30 -47.42
N MET A 305 -16.96 -16.98 -47.20
CA MET A 305 -17.97 -17.99 -46.86
C MET A 305 -18.28 -18.93 -48.03
N LEU A 306 -18.20 -18.45 -49.28
CA LEU A 306 -18.43 -19.30 -50.46
C LEU A 306 -17.33 -20.36 -50.63
N LEU A 307 -16.08 -20.04 -50.31
CA LEU A 307 -14.96 -20.96 -50.42
C LEU A 307 -14.99 -22.06 -49.33
N LEU A 308 -15.43 -21.72 -48.11
CA LEU A 308 -15.63 -22.68 -47.03
C LEU A 308 -16.80 -23.65 -47.30
N CYS A 309 -17.90 -23.17 -47.91
CA CYS A 309 -19.01 -24.03 -48.31
C CYS A 309 -18.65 -24.98 -49.47
N LEU A 310 -17.82 -24.54 -50.42
CA LEU A 310 -17.35 -25.40 -51.52
C LEU A 310 -16.36 -26.47 -51.06
N LEU A 311 -15.49 -26.17 -50.08
CA LEU A 311 -14.60 -27.18 -49.49
C LEU A 311 -15.37 -28.22 -48.67
N ALA A 312 -16.41 -27.81 -47.94
CA ALA A 312 -17.25 -28.75 -47.19
C ALA A 312 -18.02 -29.72 -48.11
N MET A 313 -18.50 -29.27 -49.27
CA MET A 313 -19.18 -30.14 -50.25
C MET A 313 -18.26 -31.15 -50.94
N ALA A 314 -16.98 -30.80 -51.15
CA ALA A 314 -16.00 -31.71 -51.74
C ALA A 314 -15.60 -32.86 -50.79
N ILE A 315 -15.57 -32.59 -49.47
CA ILE A 315 -15.25 -33.60 -48.45
C ILE A 315 -16.40 -34.60 -48.25
N VAL A 316 -17.66 -34.18 -48.44
CA VAL A 316 -18.83 -35.08 -48.35
C VAL A 316 -18.93 -35.99 -49.59
N HIS A 317 -18.54 -35.53 -50.78
CA HIS A 317 -18.58 -36.34 -52.00
C HIS A 317 -17.50 -37.45 -52.06
N SER A 318 -16.37 -37.34 -51.35
CA SER A 318 -15.34 -38.39 -51.38
C SER A 318 -15.64 -39.58 -50.47
N LYS A 319 -16.60 -39.44 -49.53
CA LYS A 319 -16.98 -40.51 -48.59
C LYS A 319 -18.06 -41.47 -49.11
N PHE A 320 -18.71 -41.20 -50.24
CA PHE A 320 -19.82 -42.04 -50.75
C PHE A 320 -19.47 -43.03 -51.87
N ASN A 321 -18.22 -43.11 -52.32
CA ASN A 321 -17.89 -43.94 -53.50
C ASN A 321 -16.98 -45.15 -53.21
N THR A 322 -17.19 -45.83 -52.08
CA THR A 322 -16.63 -47.17 -51.83
C THR A 322 -17.65 -48.14 -51.25
N THR A 323 -18.64 -48.51 -52.06
CA THR A 323 -19.24 -49.85 -51.97
C THR A 323 -19.26 -50.43 -53.39
N LYS A 324 -18.30 -51.32 -53.67
CA LYS A 324 -18.37 -52.23 -54.82
C LYS A 324 -18.81 -53.59 -54.32
N ILE A 325 -19.74 -54.12 -55.10
CA ILE A 325 -20.24 -55.48 -55.21
C ILE A 325 -19.07 -56.48 -55.22
N ASP A 326 -19.17 -57.49 -54.35
CA ASP A 326 -19.10 -58.93 -54.69
C ASP A 326 -20.08 -59.67 -53.76
#